data_AF-A0A285RRF2-F1
#
_entry.id   AF-A0A285RRF2-F1
#
_cell.length_a   1.000
_cell.length_b   1.000
_cell.length_c   1.000
_cell.angle_alpha   90.00
_cell.angle_beta   90.00
_cell.angle_gamma   90.00
#
_symmetry.space_group_name_H-M   'P 1'
#
loop_
_entity.id
_entity.type
_entity.pdbx_description
1 polymer ?
#
loop_
_entity_poly.entity_id
_entity_poly.type
_entity_poly.pdbx_seq_one_letter_code
_entity_poly.pdbx_strand_id
1 'polypeptide(L)' 'MSAQEAPGLPVVVTEPERGGFDRRMLEALVCPFTHSVLCYDATKQELVSKAAGLAFPIRGGIPILIADEARRLK' A
#
# COMPACT_ATOMS: atom_id res chain seq x y z
N MET A 1 18.31 -24.58 12.63
CA MET A 1 17.89 -23.55 13.60
C MET A 1 18.28 -22.21 13.01
N SER A 2 17.26 -21.46 12.55
CA SER A 2 17.17 -19.99 12.45
C SER A 2 16.15 -19.68 11.36
N ALA A 3 14.91 -19.50 11.81
CA ALA A 3 13.82 -18.88 11.07
C ALA A 3 13.94 -17.35 11.15
N GLN A 4 13.17 -16.66 10.29
CA GLN A 4 12.94 -15.20 10.19
C GLN A 4 14.08 -14.41 9.49
N GLU A 5 13.86 -13.59 8.45
CA GLU A 5 12.71 -12.78 8.08
C GLU A 5 12.58 -12.58 6.55
N ALA A 6 11.38 -12.72 6.03
CA ALA A 6 10.90 -12.06 4.81
C ALA A 6 9.38 -11.85 5.02
N PRO A 7 8.66 -10.90 4.38
CA PRO A 7 9.05 -10.13 3.19
C PRO A 7 8.58 -8.65 3.19
N GLY A 8 9.35 -7.77 2.57
CA GLY A 8 8.94 -6.39 2.27
C GLY A 8 9.24 -6.06 0.82
N LEU A 9 8.73 -6.86 -0.12
CA LEU A 9 8.94 -6.62 -1.53
C LEU A 9 8.00 -5.47 -1.97
N PRO A 10 8.51 -4.37 -2.54
CA PRO A 10 7.66 -3.39 -3.20
C PRO A 10 7.00 -4.08 -4.40
N VAL A 11 5.67 -3.99 -4.49
CA VAL A 11 4.91 -4.54 -5.62
C VAL A 11 5.23 -3.67 -6.85
N VAL A 12 6.04 -4.21 -7.75
CA VAL A 12 6.39 -3.63 -9.05
C VAL A 12 5.30 -3.99 -10.07
N VAL A 13 4.75 -2.99 -10.76
CA VAL A 13 3.87 -3.18 -11.93
C VAL A 13 4.39 -2.33 -13.09
N THR A 14 4.65 -2.96 -14.24
CA THR A 14 5.41 -2.43 -15.39
C THR A 14 4.56 -1.68 -16.45
N GLU A 15 5.22 -0.81 -17.24
CA GLU A 15 4.81 0.43 -17.97
C GLU A 15 4.15 0.28 -19.38
N PRO A 16 3.80 1.37 -20.17
CA PRO A 16 4.78 2.16 -20.97
C PRO A 16 4.51 3.68 -21.29
N GLU A 17 5.58 4.50 -21.19
CA GLU A 17 6.15 5.55 -22.08
C GLU A 17 5.30 6.53 -22.95
N ARG A 18 5.29 7.83 -22.54
CA ARG A 18 5.86 8.98 -23.30
C ARG A 18 5.57 10.34 -22.63
N GLY A 19 6.61 11.00 -22.13
CA GLY A 19 6.60 12.45 -21.83
C GLY A 19 7.14 12.83 -20.46
N GLY A 20 8.46 12.83 -20.29
CA GLY A 20 9.23 13.59 -19.28
C GLY A 20 8.64 13.76 -17.87
N PHE A 21 8.75 12.73 -17.03
CA PHE A 21 8.62 12.86 -15.57
C PHE A 21 9.88 12.31 -14.90
N ASP A 22 10.36 13.02 -13.87
CA ASP A 22 11.57 12.74 -13.10
C ASP A 22 11.73 11.25 -12.72
N ARG A 23 12.96 10.74 -12.93
CA ARG A 23 13.37 9.34 -12.79
C ARG A 23 13.39 8.78 -11.34
N ARG A 24 12.73 9.49 -10.41
CA ARG A 24 12.48 9.03 -9.02
C ARG A 24 11.01 9.18 -8.61
N MET A 25 10.10 9.18 -9.59
CA MET A 25 8.65 9.12 -9.33
C MET A 25 8.27 7.67 -8.97
N LEU A 26 8.81 7.18 -7.86
CA LEU A 26 8.64 5.82 -7.35
C LEU A 26 7.29 5.68 -6.62
N GLU A 27 6.33 5.04 -7.30
CA GLU A 27 5.69 3.76 -6.92
C GLU A 27 5.25 3.52 -5.46
N ALA A 28 5.11 4.55 -4.64
CA ALA A 28 4.53 4.40 -3.32
C ALA A 28 3.00 4.34 -3.43
N LEU A 29 2.40 3.21 -3.02
CA LEU A 29 0.98 3.18 -2.68
C LEU A 29 0.76 4.17 -1.52
N VAL A 30 0.29 5.36 -1.86
CA VAL A 30 0.05 6.44 -0.92
C VAL A 30 -1.42 6.48 -0.52
N CYS A 31 -1.67 6.87 0.72
CA CYS A 31 -3.00 7.11 1.23
C CYS A 31 -3.61 8.35 0.54
N PRO A 32 -4.82 8.27 -0.04
CA PRO A 32 -5.43 9.39 -0.75
C PRO A 32 -5.80 10.56 0.17
N PHE A 33 -5.85 10.34 1.48
CA PHE A 33 -6.24 11.36 2.46
C PHE A 33 -5.04 12.08 3.10
N THR A 34 -3.91 11.39 3.24
CA THR A 34 -2.75 11.89 4.00
C THR A 34 -1.48 11.96 3.17
N HIS A 35 -1.53 11.46 1.92
CA HIS A 35 -0.38 11.30 1.01
C HIS A 35 0.80 10.55 1.64
N SER A 36 0.56 9.82 2.73
CA SER A 36 1.56 9.01 3.43
C SER A 36 1.61 7.60 2.85
N VAL A 37 2.76 6.95 2.96
CA VAL A 37 2.96 5.57 2.48
C VAL A 37 2.00 4.60 3.19
N LEU A 38 1.38 3.70 2.43
CA LEU A 38 0.58 2.58 2.93
C LEU A 38 1.47 1.36 3.17
N CYS A 39 1.24 0.67 4.28
CA CYS A 39 1.92 -0.58 4.61
C CYS A 39 1.01 -1.75 4.30
N TYR A 40 1.46 -2.71 3.50
CA TYR A 40 0.69 -3.91 3.24
C TYR A 40 0.80 -4.91 4.41
N ASP A 41 -0.34 -5.41 4.87
CA ASP A 41 -0.47 -6.48 5.84
C ASP A 41 -0.94 -7.75 5.10
N ALA A 42 0.00 -8.67 4.85
CA ALA A 42 -0.28 -9.92 4.15
C ALA A 42 -1.12 -10.90 4.99
N THR A 43 -1.06 -10.81 6.32
CA THR A 43 -1.85 -11.67 7.21
C THR A 43 -3.33 -11.34 7.12
N LYS A 44 -3.66 -10.06 6.98
CA LYS A 44 -5.05 -9.59 6.92
C LYS A 44 -5.52 -9.24 5.51
N GLN A 45 -4.61 -9.21 4.53
CA GLN A 45 -4.88 -8.75 3.16
C GLN A 45 -5.41 -7.30 3.17
N GLU A 46 -4.66 -6.38 3.80
CA GLU A 46 -5.08 -4.98 3.99
C GLU A 46 -3.91 -4.02 3.74
N LEU A 47 -4.23 -2.77 3.38
CA LEU A 47 -3.29 -1.65 3.34
C LEU A 47 -3.51 -0.73 4.54
N VAL A 48 -2.49 -0.63 5.39
CA VAL A 48 -2.52 0.14 6.63
C VAL A 48 -1.91 1.52 6.41
N SER A 49 -2.68 2.57 6.71
CA SER A 49 -2.21 3.94 6.87
C SER A 49 -2.05 4.28 8.34
N LYS A 50 -0.81 4.34 8.82
CA LYS A 50 -0.51 4.77 10.20
C LYS A 50 -0.89 6.25 10.42
N ALA A 51 -0.66 7.10 9.42
CA ALA A 51 -0.98 8.53 9.49
C ALA A 51 -2.49 8.80 9.60
N ALA A 52 -3.31 8.01 8.89
CA ALA A 52 -4.76 8.14 8.95
C ALA A 52 -5.39 7.33 10.10
N GLY A 53 -4.66 6.40 10.73
CA GLY A 53 -5.23 5.46 11.69
C GLY A 53 -6.25 4.51 11.06
N LEU A 54 -6.06 4.15 9.78
CA LEU A 54 -7.01 3.37 8.98
C LEU A 54 -6.32 2.18 8.32
N ALA A 55 -7.05 1.08 8.14
CA ALA A 55 -6.67 -0.08 7.37
C ALA A 55 -7.71 -0.37 6.29
N PHE A 56 -7.27 -0.37 5.03
CA PHE A 56 -8.09 -0.55 3.85
C PHE A 56 -8.06 -2.01 3.40
N PRO A 57 -9.20 -2.70 3.23
CA PRO A 57 -9.21 -4.11 2.84
C PRO A 57 -8.84 -4.31 1.36
N ILE A 58 -8.27 -5.47 1.03
CA ILE A 58 -8.04 -5.92 -0.34
C ILE A 58 -9.03 -7.05 -0.64
N ARG A 59 -9.82 -6.89 -1.69
CA ARG A 59 -10.81 -7.88 -2.15
C ARG A 59 -10.53 -8.26 -3.58
N GLY A 60 -10.33 -9.55 -3.85
CA GLY A 60 -10.00 -10.04 -5.19
C GLY A 60 -8.70 -9.46 -5.76
N GLY A 61 -7.74 -9.09 -4.90
CA GLY A 61 -6.50 -8.43 -5.29
C GLY A 61 -6.61 -6.93 -5.52
N ILE A 62 -7.79 -6.33 -5.34
CA ILE A 62 -8.03 -4.89 -5.53
C ILE A 62 -8.15 -4.20 -4.16
N PRO A 63 -7.29 -3.20 -3.86
CA PRO A 63 -7.42 -2.41 -2.63
C PRO A 63 -8.64 -1.48 -2.65
N ILE A 64 -9.46 -1.54 -1.60
CA ILE A 64 -10.64 -0.69 -1.43
C ILE A 64 -10.25 0.53 -0.57
N LEU A 65 -9.83 1.62 -1.22
CA LEU A 65 -9.40 2.86 -0.55
C LEU A 65 -10.59 3.78 -0.20
N ILE A 66 -11.63 3.24 0.44
CA ILE A 66 -12.83 3.98 0.85
C ILE A 66 -12.84 4.10 2.38
N ALA A 67 -13.05 5.31 2.90
CA ALA A 67 -13.00 5.57 4.35
C ALA A 67 -14.06 4.77 5.14
N ASP A 68 -15.22 4.52 4.55
CA ASP A 68 -16.33 3.78 5.16
C ASP A 68 -16.01 2.27 5.29
N GLU A 69 -15.32 1.72 4.30
CA GLU A 69 -14.87 0.32 4.29
C GLU A 69 -13.58 0.11 5.11
N ALA A 70 -12.92 1.21 5.50
CA ALA A 70 -11.66 1.15 6.21
C ALA A 70 -11.87 0.80 7.70
N ARG A 71 -11.09 -0.16 8.19
CA ARG A 71 -11.07 -0.49 9.62
C ARG A 71 -10.21 0.53 10.37
N ARG A 72 -10.76 1.13 11.43
CA ARG A 72 -10.00 2.03 12.32
C ARG A 72 -8.96 1.25 13.13
N LEU A 73 -7.75 1.77 13.15
CA LEU A 73 -6.66 1.35 14.02
C LEU A 73 -6.72 2.25 15.25
N LYS A 74 -7.12 1.68 16.39
CA LYS A 74 -7.19 2.36 17.68
C LYS A 74 -5.80 2.59 18.24
#